data_AF-A0A4Q0M4S6-F1
#
_entry.id   AF-A0A4Q0M4S6-F1
#
_cell.length_a   1.000
_cell.length_b   1.000
_cell.length_c   1.000
_cell.angle_alpha   90.00
_cell.angle_beta   90.00
_cell.angle_gamma   90.00
#
_symmetry.space_group_name_H-M   'P 1'
#
loop_
_entity.id
_entity.type
_entity.pdbx_description
1 polymer ?
#
loop_
_entity_poly.entity_id
_entity_poly.type
_entity_poly.pdbx_seq_one_letter_code
_entity_poly.pdbx_strand_id
1 'polypeptide(L)'
;MKEQEIQTILKDQQDILVQMNERLHRIEQQKPELIEIRDYSTELAYISGQLEGLSKDDIVPGLKESIRKQATACSNLVTAISEQRITQETLIKEIPRKIKLAIEHRITGRQRPYVITGAVLFLSTIFFLFASIQLWRDNSELLDSDIKLRMVRLLYPKVSLEVDSTYHLNPENFQIWVKQEEERLLAIKKAEEAAMQSREEAKRAIQELKRLKQREK
;
A
#
# COMPACT_ATOMS: atom_id res chain seq x y z
N MET A 1 -1.80 -40.54 12.88
CA MET A 1 -1.16 -40.11 11.61
C MET A 1 0.01 -39.21 11.98
N LYS A 2 1.23 -39.55 11.57
CA LYS A 2 2.43 -38.84 12.02
C LYS A 2 2.59 -37.55 11.22
N GLU A 3 2.96 -36.43 11.87
CA GLU A 3 3.15 -35.13 11.20
C GLU A 3 4.09 -35.18 9.99
N GLN A 4 5.01 -36.15 9.98
CA GLN A 4 5.92 -36.42 8.86
C GLN A 4 5.18 -36.90 7.58
N GLU A 5 4.12 -37.70 7.72
CA GLU A 5 3.32 -38.19 6.57
C GLU A 5 2.54 -37.05 5.91
N ILE A 6 2.07 -36.09 6.72
CA ILE A 6 1.35 -34.92 6.23
C ILE A 6 2.30 -34.00 5.44
N GLN A 7 3.54 -33.84 5.90
CA GLN A 7 4.55 -33.03 5.20
C GLN A 7 5.00 -33.67 3.89
N THR A 8 5.13 -34.99 3.83
CA THR A 8 5.46 -35.69 2.57
C THR A 8 4.34 -35.57 1.54
N ILE A 9 3.08 -35.71 1.96
CA ILE A 9 1.93 -35.54 1.07
C ILE A 9 1.83 -34.11 0.53
N LEU A 10 2.09 -33.10 1.38
CA LEU A 10 2.06 -31.70 0.96
C LEU A 10 3.15 -31.39 -0.08
N LYS A 11 4.34 -31.98 0.10
CA LYS A 11 5.46 -31.83 -0.82
C LYS A 11 5.17 -32.47 -2.18
N ASP A 12 4.63 -33.69 -2.19
CA ASP A 12 4.21 -34.37 -3.42
C ASP A 12 3.14 -33.58 -4.18
N GLN A 13 2.17 -33.00 -3.46
CA GLN A 13 1.14 -32.15 -4.08
C GLN A 13 1.74 -30.88 -4.70
N GLN A 14 2.74 -30.28 -4.04
CA GLN A 14 3.42 -29.10 -4.56
C GLN A 14 4.24 -29.42 -5.82
N ASP A 15 4.95 -30.55 -5.85
CA ASP A 15 5.71 -30.99 -7.02
C ASP A 15 4.79 -31.30 -8.22
N ILE A 16 3.61 -31.89 -7.98
CA ILE A 16 2.60 -32.12 -9.04
C ILE A 16 2.11 -30.79 -9.63
N LEU A 17 1.86 -29.77 -8.79
CA LEU A 17 1.41 -28.46 -9.25
C LEU A 17 2.48 -27.73 -10.08
N VAL A 18 3.75 -27.84 -9.69
CA VAL A 18 4.88 -27.28 -10.45
C VAL A 18 4.98 -27.96 -11.82
N GLN A 19 4.90 -29.30 -11.86
CA GLN A 19 4.93 -30.03 -13.12
C GLN A 19 3.73 -29.71 -14.03
N MET A 20 2.53 -29.54 -13.47
CA MET A 20 1.36 -29.11 -14.26
C MET A 20 1.55 -27.72 -14.84
N ASN A 21 2.10 -26.78 -14.06
CA ASN A 21 2.34 -25.42 -14.53
C ASN A 21 3.39 -25.38 -15.65
N GLU A 22 4.47 -26.16 -15.53
CA GLU A 22 5.46 -26.30 -16.61
C GLU A 22 4.86 -26.93 -17.87
N ARG A 23 3.96 -27.91 -17.72
CA ARG A 23 3.25 -28.50 -18.86
C ARG A 23 2.31 -27.49 -19.52
N LEU A 24 1.60 -26.68 -18.73
CA LEU A 24 0.76 -25.60 -19.24
C LEU A 24 1.58 -24.57 -20.01
N HIS A 25 2.73 -24.17 -19.46
CA HIS A 25 3.63 -23.22 -20.11
C HIS A 25 4.22 -23.80 -21.40
N ARG A 26 4.56 -25.09 -21.44
CA ARG A 26 4.97 -25.78 -22.68
C ARG A 26 3.86 -25.83 -23.73
N ILE A 27 2.62 -26.09 -23.31
CA ILE A 27 1.44 -26.08 -24.20
C ILE A 27 1.19 -24.66 -24.73
N GLU A 28 1.40 -23.63 -23.90
CA GLU A 28 1.20 -22.23 -24.26
C GLU A 28 2.30 -21.72 -25.20
N GLN A 29 3.56 -22.11 -24.98
CA GLN A 29 4.68 -21.80 -25.88
C GLN A 29 4.61 -22.54 -27.23
N GLN A 30 4.00 -23.73 -27.28
CA GLN A 30 3.70 -24.43 -28.55
C GLN A 30 2.52 -23.81 -29.31
N LYS A 31 1.79 -22.84 -28.74
CA LYS A 31 0.52 -22.33 -29.27
C LYS A 31 0.54 -21.06 -30.15
N PRO A 32 1.64 -20.33 -30.43
CA PRO A 32 1.50 -19.08 -31.19
C PRO A 32 1.17 -19.29 -32.68
N GLU A 33 1.28 -20.52 -33.22
CA GLU A 33 0.94 -20.81 -34.64
C GLU A 33 -0.41 -21.52 -34.84
N LEU A 34 -1.10 -21.97 -33.78
CA LEU A 34 -2.31 -22.83 -33.93
C LEU A 34 -3.65 -22.12 -33.74
N ILE A 35 -3.65 -20.78 -33.64
CA ILE A 35 -4.87 -19.95 -33.54
C ILE A 35 -4.91 -18.97 -34.72
N GLU A 36 -4.69 -19.47 -35.92
CA GLU A 36 -5.43 -18.95 -37.06
C GLU A 36 -6.51 -20.00 -37.32
N ILE A 37 -7.77 -19.65 -37.06
CA ILE A 37 -8.91 -20.51 -37.41
C ILE A 37 -8.97 -20.50 -38.94
N ARG A 38 -8.13 -21.31 -39.58
CA ARG A 38 -8.31 -21.63 -41.00
C ARG A 38 -9.58 -22.46 -41.07
N ASP A 39 -10.63 -21.83 -41.57
CA ASP A 39 -11.91 -22.45 -41.80
C ASP A 39 -11.77 -23.44 -42.98
N TYR A 40 -11.32 -24.65 -42.67
CA TYR A 40 -11.12 -25.72 -43.65
C TYR A 40 -12.43 -26.17 -44.31
N SER A 41 -13.59 -25.61 -43.91
CA SER A 41 -14.88 -25.88 -44.54
C SER A 41 -14.88 -25.57 -46.04
N THR A 42 -14.16 -24.53 -46.47
CA THR A 42 -14.10 -24.13 -47.89
C THR A 42 -13.20 -25.07 -48.69
N GLU A 43 -12.07 -25.51 -48.11
CA GLU A 43 -11.17 -26.49 -48.73
C GLU A 43 -11.81 -27.89 -48.78
N LEU A 44 -12.55 -28.28 -47.74
CA LEU A 44 -13.33 -29.53 -47.72
C LEU A 44 -14.48 -29.51 -48.72
N ALA A 45 -15.18 -28.38 -48.88
CA ALA A 45 -16.21 -28.23 -49.91
C ALA A 45 -15.61 -28.32 -51.33
N TYR A 46 -14.42 -27.75 -51.54
CA TYR A 46 -13.69 -27.86 -52.80
C TYR A 46 -13.25 -29.30 -53.11
N ILE A 47 -12.71 -30.02 -52.12
CA ILE A 47 -12.34 -31.44 -52.27
C ILE A 47 -13.59 -32.28 -52.55
N SER A 48 -14.71 -32.02 -51.85
CA SER A 48 -15.98 -32.70 -52.09
C SER A 48 -16.49 -32.46 -53.52
N GLY A 49 -16.39 -31.23 -54.03
CA GLY A 49 -16.78 -30.89 -55.41
C GLY A 49 -15.88 -31.53 -56.47
N GLN A 50 -14.56 -31.61 -56.24
CA GLN A 50 -13.66 -32.35 -57.14
C GLN A 50 -13.96 -33.85 -57.14
N LEU A 51 -14.30 -34.41 -55.97
CA LEU A 51 -14.65 -35.82 -55.84
C LEU A 51 -15.95 -36.16 -56.57
N GLU A 52 -16.91 -35.23 -56.58
CA GLU A 52 -18.17 -35.36 -57.31
C GLU A 52 -17.96 -35.22 -58.83
N GLY A 53 -16.97 -34.42 -59.25
CA GLY A 53 -16.50 -34.34 -60.64
C GLY A 53 -15.81 -35.63 -61.12
N LEU A 54 -14.97 -36.24 -60.27
CA LEU A 54 -14.34 -37.54 -60.52
C LEU A 54 -15.35 -38.71 -60.48
N SER A 55 -16.53 -38.51 -59.89
CA SER A 55 -17.61 -39.50 -59.84
C SER A 55 -18.42 -39.61 -61.14
N LYS A 56 -18.16 -38.78 -62.16
CA LYS A 56 -18.78 -38.91 -63.49
C LYS A 56 -18.10 -39.96 -64.38
N ASP A 57 -16.86 -40.32 -64.09
CA ASP A 57 -16.16 -41.39 -64.78
C ASP A 57 -16.30 -42.70 -63.98
N ASP A 58 -16.65 -43.76 -64.70
CA ASP A 58 -17.20 -45.04 -64.24
C ASP A 58 -16.20 -45.91 -63.46
N ILE A 59 -15.70 -45.42 -62.31
CA ILE A 59 -14.77 -46.15 -61.44
C ILE A 59 -15.44 -46.50 -60.11
N VAL A 60 -15.98 -47.72 -60.12
CA VAL A 60 -16.20 -48.68 -59.01
C VAL A 60 -17.10 -48.19 -57.85
N PRO A 61 -18.34 -48.71 -57.74
CA PRO A 61 -19.30 -48.33 -56.69
C PRO A 61 -18.80 -48.59 -55.25
N GLY A 62 -17.82 -49.50 -55.08
CA GLY A 62 -17.17 -49.75 -53.79
C GLY A 62 -16.31 -48.58 -53.28
N LEU A 63 -15.69 -47.82 -54.18
CA LEU A 63 -14.87 -46.65 -53.80
C LEU A 63 -15.76 -45.48 -53.36
N LYS A 64 -16.90 -45.29 -54.05
CA LYS A 64 -17.93 -44.30 -53.70
C LYS A 64 -18.47 -44.53 -52.29
N GLU A 65 -18.78 -45.77 -51.95
CA GLU A 65 -19.30 -46.11 -50.63
C GLU A 65 -18.23 -45.97 -49.54
N SER A 66 -16.98 -46.33 -49.84
CA SER A 66 -15.84 -46.13 -48.94
C SER A 66 -15.62 -44.64 -48.62
N ILE A 67 -15.58 -43.78 -49.63
CA ILE A 67 -15.33 -42.35 -49.42
C ILE A 67 -16.52 -41.69 -48.72
N ARG A 68 -17.76 -42.10 -49.03
CA ARG A 68 -18.95 -41.61 -48.33
C ARG A 68 -18.92 -41.98 -46.84
N LYS A 69 -18.54 -43.22 -46.50
CA LYS A 69 -18.37 -43.65 -45.10
C LYS A 69 -17.23 -42.91 -44.39
N GLN A 70 -16.14 -42.61 -45.08
CA GLN A 70 -15.03 -41.86 -44.51
C GLN A 70 -15.39 -40.38 -44.31
N ALA A 71 -16.13 -39.79 -45.25
CA ALA A 71 -16.63 -38.41 -45.14
C ALA A 71 -17.62 -38.27 -43.97
N THR A 72 -18.53 -39.23 -43.78
CA THR A 72 -19.45 -39.23 -42.64
C THR A 72 -18.73 -39.49 -41.32
N ALA A 73 -17.73 -40.38 -41.28
CA ALA A 73 -16.89 -40.58 -40.10
C ALA A 73 -16.09 -39.31 -39.74
N CYS A 74 -15.48 -38.64 -40.72
CA CYS A 74 -14.82 -37.35 -40.51
C CYS A 74 -15.79 -36.28 -40.03
N SER A 75 -16.98 -36.18 -40.62
CA SER A 75 -17.99 -35.21 -40.18
C SER A 75 -18.41 -35.46 -38.73
N ASN A 76 -18.65 -36.72 -38.35
CA ASN A 76 -19.02 -37.07 -36.97
C ASN A 76 -17.87 -36.79 -35.99
N LEU A 77 -16.61 -37.02 -36.39
CA LEU A 77 -15.43 -36.69 -35.58
C LEU A 77 -15.27 -35.18 -35.41
N VAL A 78 -15.48 -34.38 -36.47
CA VAL A 78 -15.45 -32.92 -36.40
C VAL A 78 -16.55 -32.41 -35.47
N THR A 79 -17.77 -32.96 -35.55
CA THR A 79 -18.86 -32.62 -34.64
C THR A 79 -18.52 -32.98 -33.19
N ALA A 80 -18.02 -34.19 -32.92
CA ALA A 80 -17.63 -34.60 -31.57
C ALA A 80 -16.50 -33.74 -31.00
N ILE A 81 -15.51 -33.35 -31.82
CA ILE A 81 -14.45 -32.42 -31.41
C ILE A 81 -15.02 -31.04 -31.11
N SER A 82 -15.97 -30.55 -31.91
CA SER A 82 -16.62 -29.25 -31.67
C SER A 82 -17.45 -29.23 -30.39
N GLU A 83 -18.19 -30.30 -30.10
CA GLU A 83 -18.96 -30.46 -28.85
C GLU A 83 -18.03 -30.57 -27.63
N GLN A 84 -16.92 -31.31 -27.74
CA GLN A 84 -15.92 -31.40 -26.68
C GLN A 84 -15.26 -30.04 -26.40
N ARG A 85 -15.01 -29.23 -27.44
CA ARG A 85 -14.47 -27.87 -27.32
C ARG A 85 -15.44 -26.94 -26.59
N ILE A 86 -16.73 -26.95 -26.98
CA ILE A 86 -17.78 -26.18 -26.31
C ILE A 86 -17.87 -26.58 -24.83
N THR A 87 -17.83 -27.89 -24.55
CA THR A 87 -17.89 -28.40 -23.18
C THR A 87 -16.64 -28.03 -22.36
N GLN A 88 -15.45 -28.01 -22.98
CA GLN A 88 -14.25 -27.50 -22.32
C GLN A 88 -14.33 -26.00 -22.05
N GLU A 89 -14.82 -25.20 -22.98
CA GLU A 89 -14.98 -23.76 -22.78
C GLU A 89 -15.96 -23.42 -21.66
N THR A 90 -17.06 -24.18 -21.54
CA THR A 90 -18.00 -23.99 -20.44
C THR A 90 -17.39 -24.38 -19.10
N LEU A 91 -16.65 -25.51 -19.03
CA LEU A 91 -15.91 -25.87 -17.82
C LEU A 91 -14.84 -24.84 -17.45
N ILE A 92 -14.07 -24.34 -18.41
CA ILE A 92 -13.03 -23.31 -18.18
C ILE A 92 -13.67 -22.01 -17.68
N LYS A 93 -14.84 -21.63 -18.20
CA LYS A 93 -15.59 -20.46 -17.71
C LYS A 93 -16.15 -20.65 -16.30
N GLU A 94 -16.45 -21.88 -15.89
CA GLU A 94 -16.93 -22.18 -14.53
C GLU A 94 -15.82 -22.29 -13.47
N ILE A 95 -14.59 -22.66 -13.87
CA ILE A 95 -13.44 -22.76 -12.97
C ILE A 95 -13.20 -21.47 -12.14
N PRO A 96 -13.09 -20.26 -12.73
CA PRO A 96 -12.86 -19.05 -11.95
C PRO A 96 -14.05 -18.68 -11.04
N ARG A 97 -15.25 -19.22 -11.28
CA ARG A 97 -16.45 -18.93 -10.48
C ARG A 97 -16.55 -19.81 -9.23
N LYS A 98 -16.02 -21.05 -9.31
CA LYS A 98 -15.92 -21.99 -8.16
C LYS A 98 -14.66 -21.75 -7.33
N ILE A 99 -13.62 -21.20 -7.94
CA ILE A 99 -12.42 -20.71 -7.25
C ILE A 99 -12.70 -19.30 -6.73
N LYS A 100 -13.65 -19.17 -5.79
CA LYS A 100 -13.57 -18.08 -4.83
C LYS A 100 -12.40 -18.43 -3.92
N LEU A 101 -11.19 -18.04 -4.32
CA LEU A 101 -10.07 -17.95 -3.39
C LEU A 101 -10.50 -16.94 -2.34
N ALA A 102 -11.09 -17.44 -1.26
CA ALA A 102 -11.05 -16.76 0.01
C ALA A 102 -9.56 -16.68 0.32
N ILE A 103 -8.93 -15.58 -0.09
CA ILE A 103 -7.57 -15.25 0.30
C ILE A 103 -7.67 -14.88 1.79
N GLU A 104 -7.89 -15.88 2.63
CA GLU A 104 -7.55 -15.80 4.04
C GLU A 104 -6.05 -15.51 4.05
N HIS A 105 -5.69 -14.28 4.38
CA HIS A 105 -4.32 -13.95 4.76
C HIS A 105 -4.06 -14.62 6.12
N ARG A 106 -3.96 -15.95 6.13
CA ARG A 106 -3.44 -16.70 7.27
C ARG A 106 -1.97 -16.36 7.36
N ILE A 107 -1.68 -15.32 8.14
CA ILE A 107 -0.35 -15.07 8.68
C ILE A 107 0.04 -16.36 9.41
N THR A 108 0.81 -17.20 8.72
CA THR A 108 1.21 -18.51 9.20
C THR A 108 2.04 -18.27 10.46
N GLY A 109 1.83 -19.05 11.53
CA GLY A 109 2.33 -18.75 12.88
C GLY A 109 3.83 -18.42 12.97
N ARG A 110 4.64 -18.88 12.01
CA ARG A 110 6.07 -18.60 11.87
C ARG A 110 6.43 -17.15 11.49
N GLN A 111 5.51 -16.38 10.91
CA GLN A 111 5.71 -14.97 10.52
C GLN A 111 5.31 -13.98 11.63
N ARG A 112 4.53 -14.41 12.63
CA ARG A 112 4.09 -13.59 13.76
C ARG A 112 5.24 -12.89 14.50
N PRO A 113 6.37 -13.55 14.85
CA PRO A 113 7.45 -12.85 15.54
C PRO A 113 8.07 -11.76 14.67
N TYR A 114 8.22 -11.97 13.35
CA TYR A 114 8.79 -10.96 12.45
C TYR A 114 7.89 -9.73 12.30
N VAL A 115 6.56 -9.92 12.24
CA VAL A 115 5.61 -8.80 12.19
C VAL A 115 5.63 -8.02 13.50
N ILE A 116 5.70 -8.71 14.64
CA ILE A 116 5.80 -8.08 15.96
C ILE A 116 7.13 -7.31 16.08
N THR A 117 8.25 -7.93 15.71
CA THR A 117 9.57 -7.27 15.72
C THR A 117 9.59 -6.07 14.78
N GLY A 118 8.98 -6.16 13.59
CA GLY A 118 8.85 -5.04 12.67
C GLY A 118 8.03 -3.89 13.25
N ALA A 119 6.91 -4.19 13.91
CA ALA A 119 6.09 -3.17 14.58
C ALA A 119 6.86 -2.48 15.72
N VAL A 120 7.60 -3.25 16.53
CA VAL A 120 8.45 -2.71 17.61
C VAL A 120 9.57 -1.84 17.06
N LEU A 121 10.25 -2.28 15.99
CA LEU A 121 11.30 -1.48 15.33
C LEU A 121 10.73 -0.18 14.76
N PHE A 122 9.56 -0.24 14.15
CA PHE A 122 8.91 0.95 13.61
C PHE A 122 8.54 1.95 14.70
N LEU A 123 7.93 1.49 15.79
CA LEU A 123 7.62 2.31 16.97
C LEU A 123 8.90 2.91 17.59
N SER A 124 9.95 2.10 17.72
CA SER A 124 11.25 2.54 18.21
C SER A 124 11.83 3.64 17.34
N THR A 125 11.76 3.48 16.02
CA THR A 125 12.28 4.48 15.05
C THR A 125 11.54 5.80 15.17
N ILE A 126 10.20 5.77 15.31
CA ILE A 126 9.41 6.97 15.54
C ILE A 126 9.81 7.65 16.84
N PHE A 127 10.00 6.88 17.92
CA PHE A 127 10.42 7.42 19.20
C PHE A 127 11.80 8.08 19.11
N PHE A 128 12.77 7.44 18.46
CA PHE A 128 14.10 8.01 18.22
C PHE A 128 14.04 9.26 17.35
N LEU A 129 13.21 9.28 16.32
CA LEU A 129 13.05 10.43 15.45
C LEU A 129 12.43 11.61 16.22
N PHE A 130 11.39 11.34 17.00
CA PHE A 130 10.75 12.33 17.87
C PHE A 130 11.73 12.89 18.90
N ALA A 131 12.47 12.01 19.60
CA ALA A 131 13.51 12.43 20.54
C ALA A 131 14.57 13.27 19.85
N SER A 132 15.03 12.89 18.65
CA SER A 132 16.02 13.65 17.88
C SER A 132 15.53 15.04 17.50
N ILE A 133 14.26 15.16 17.09
CA ILE A 133 13.66 16.46 16.75
C ILE A 133 13.56 17.35 17.99
N GLN A 134 13.09 16.80 19.11
CA GLN A 134 13.02 17.53 20.39
C GLN A 134 14.40 18.02 20.80
N LEU A 135 15.40 17.13 20.75
CA LEU A 135 16.78 17.44 21.13
C LEU A 135 17.41 18.48 20.19
N TRP A 136 17.13 18.42 18.89
CA TRP A 136 17.57 19.43 17.93
C TRP A 136 16.95 20.80 18.20
N ARG A 137 15.66 20.84 18.55
CA ARG A 137 14.96 22.08 18.88
C ARG A 137 15.52 22.70 20.16
N ASP A 138 15.66 21.91 21.21
CA ASP A 138 16.20 22.36 22.50
C ASP A 138 17.67 22.80 22.34
N ASN A 139 18.46 22.09 21.55
CA ASN A 139 19.84 22.47 21.25
C ASN A 139 19.94 23.78 20.45
N SER A 140 19.00 24.01 19.53
CA SER A 140 18.94 25.27 18.77
C SER A 140 18.56 26.44 19.66
N GLU A 141 17.64 26.24 20.61
CA GLU A 141 17.26 27.23 21.63
C GLU A 141 18.42 27.55 22.59
N LEU A 142 19.18 26.53 23.00
CA LEU A 142 20.41 26.71 23.79
C LEU A 142 21.48 27.50 23.02
N LEU A 143 21.67 27.25 21.73
CA LEU A 143 22.63 27.98 20.89
C LEU A 143 22.27 29.47 20.77
N ASP A 144 21.00 29.78 20.54
CA ASP A 144 20.53 31.18 20.48
C ASP A 144 20.68 31.88 21.84
N SER A 145 20.41 31.15 22.93
CA SER A 145 20.61 31.64 24.29
C SER A 145 22.08 31.88 24.61
N ASP A 146 23.01 31.03 24.15
CA ASP A 146 24.46 31.22 24.35
C ASP A 146 24.95 32.52 23.71
N ILE A 147 24.52 32.83 22.48
CA ILE A 147 24.89 34.07 21.80
C ILE A 147 24.39 35.30 22.57
N LYS A 148 23.15 35.26 23.06
CA LYS A 148 22.56 36.33 23.89
C LYS A 148 23.31 36.50 25.21
N LEU A 149 23.62 35.42 25.90
CA LEU A 149 24.37 35.45 27.17
C LEU A 149 25.80 35.96 26.94
N ARG A 150 26.46 35.56 25.85
CA ARG A 150 27.79 36.06 25.47
C ARG A 150 27.76 37.56 25.18
N MET A 151 26.72 38.05 24.51
CA MET A 151 26.52 39.48 24.29
C MET A 151 26.36 40.25 25.61
N VAL A 152 25.51 39.77 26.52
CA VAL A 152 25.33 40.40 27.85
C VAL A 152 26.63 40.40 28.65
N ARG A 153 27.40 39.30 28.62
CA ARG A 153 28.71 39.21 29.26
C ARG A 153 29.71 40.22 28.69
N LEU A 154 29.67 40.48 27.38
CA LEU A 154 30.52 41.49 26.74
C LEU A 154 30.13 42.92 27.12
N LEU A 155 28.82 43.22 27.18
CA LEU A 155 28.31 44.55 27.50
C LEU A 155 28.40 44.88 29.00
N TYR A 156 28.18 43.88 29.86
CA TYR A 156 28.10 44.04 31.31
C TYR A 156 28.96 42.99 32.04
N PRO A 157 30.29 43.03 31.89
CA PRO A 157 31.18 41.99 32.41
C PRO A 157 31.14 41.88 33.93
N LYS A 158 30.97 42.99 34.66
CA LYS A 158 30.88 42.99 36.13
C LYS A 158 29.64 42.24 36.62
N VAL A 159 28.49 42.49 36.00
CA VAL A 159 27.22 41.83 36.36
C VAL A 159 27.30 40.35 36.04
N SER A 160 27.83 39.98 34.87
CA SER A 160 28.02 38.56 34.52
C SER A 160 28.93 37.83 35.50
N LEU A 161 30.02 38.46 35.96
CA LEU A 161 30.93 37.86 36.95
C LEU A 161 30.23 37.67 38.30
N GLU A 162 29.43 38.63 38.74
CA GLU A 162 28.70 38.53 40.00
C GLU A 162 27.65 37.42 39.95
N VAL A 163 26.90 37.33 38.84
CA VAL A 163 25.96 36.23 38.58
C VAL A 163 26.67 34.88 38.58
N ASP A 164 27.77 34.76 37.83
CA ASP A 164 28.55 33.52 37.77
C ASP A 164 29.10 33.14 39.15
N SER A 165 29.56 34.11 39.95
CA SER A 165 30.05 33.87 41.32
C SER A 165 28.93 33.44 42.27
N THR A 166 27.75 34.06 42.18
CA THR A 166 26.59 33.74 43.02
C THR A 166 26.06 32.35 42.70
N TYR A 167 25.99 32.01 41.40
CA TYR A 167 25.61 30.68 40.95
C TYR A 167 26.60 29.61 41.42
N HIS A 168 27.90 29.88 41.32
CA HIS A 168 28.93 28.91 41.75
C HIS A 168 28.90 28.67 43.27
N LEU A 169 28.62 29.70 44.06
CA LEU A 169 28.55 29.60 45.51
C LEU A 169 27.33 28.80 45.99
N ASN A 170 26.18 28.95 45.33
CA ASN A 170 24.97 28.21 45.69
C ASN A 170 24.02 27.98 44.50
N PRO A 171 24.25 26.92 43.70
CA PRO A 171 23.50 26.71 42.46
C PRO A 171 22.03 26.34 42.69
N GLU A 172 21.73 25.54 43.71
CA GLU A 172 20.36 25.06 43.97
C GLU A 172 19.44 26.21 44.39
N ASN A 173 19.88 27.02 45.35
CA ASN A 173 19.08 28.17 45.80
C ASN A 173 18.97 29.25 44.73
N PHE A 174 20.03 29.45 43.93
CA PHE A 174 19.99 30.41 42.83
C PHE A 174 18.94 30.03 41.79
N GLN A 175 18.85 28.74 41.41
CA GLN A 175 17.81 28.27 40.49
C GLN A 175 16.40 28.49 41.02
N ILE A 176 16.16 28.19 42.29
CA ILE A 176 14.85 28.38 42.93
C ILE A 176 14.49 29.87 42.93
N TRP A 177 15.44 30.72 43.32
CA TRP A 177 15.24 32.17 43.37
C TRP A 177 14.94 32.76 41.99
N VAL A 178 15.73 32.40 40.96
CA VAL A 178 15.50 32.86 39.58
C VAL A 178 14.10 32.45 39.12
N LYS A 179 13.71 31.19 39.32
CA LYS A 179 12.38 30.70 38.90
C LYS A 179 11.24 31.47 39.57
N GLN A 180 11.36 31.74 40.86
CA GLN A 180 10.37 32.54 41.60
C GLN A 180 10.27 33.96 41.06
N GLU A 181 11.40 34.60 40.77
CA GLU A 181 11.43 35.97 40.26
C GLU A 181 10.90 36.04 38.82
N GLU A 182 11.20 35.05 37.98
CA GLU A 182 10.63 34.91 36.63
C GLU A 182 9.11 34.75 36.67
N GLU A 183 8.59 33.89 37.55
CA GLU A 183 7.14 33.70 37.74
C GLU A 183 6.47 35.01 38.20
N ARG A 184 7.13 35.74 39.12
CA ARG A 184 6.66 37.04 39.60
C ARG A 184 6.62 38.08 38.47
N LEU A 185 7.69 38.21 37.69
CA LEU A 185 7.76 39.15 36.57
C LEU A 185 6.73 38.81 35.50
N LEU A 186 6.52 37.53 35.21
CA LEU A 186 5.50 37.07 34.28
C LEU A 186 4.09 37.44 34.76
N ALA A 187 3.81 37.27 36.06
CA ALA A 187 2.52 37.64 36.64
C ALA A 187 2.26 39.15 36.55
N ILE A 188 3.27 39.97 36.82
CA ILE A 188 3.17 41.43 36.68
C ILE A 188 2.90 41.81 35.23
N LYS A 189 3.65 41.24 34.28
CA LYS A 189 3.47 41.53 32.85
C LYS A 189 2.07 41.14 32.36
N LYS A 190 1.57 39.97 32.76
CA LYS A 190 0.19 39.54 32.44
C LYS A 190 -0.86 40.47 33.04
N ALA A 191 -0.65 40.93 34.28
CA ALA A 191 -1.56 41.89 34.91
C ALA A 191 -1.53 43.25 34.19
N GLU A 192 -0.37 43.69 33.73
CA GLU A 192 -0.23 44.92 32.94
C GLU A 192 -0.92 44.80 31.58
N GLU A 193 -0.70 43.69 30.85
CA GLU A 193 -1.35 43.41 29.57
C GLU A 193 -2.88 43.36 29.72
N ALA A 194 -3.39 42.68 30.76
CA ALA A 194 -4.81 42.63 31.05
C ALA A 194 -5.39 44.01 31.40
N ALA A 195 -4.65 44.83 32.16
CA ALA A 195 -5.03 46.21 32.46
C ALA A 195 -5.05 47.09 31.20
N MET A 196 -4.12 46.90 30.26
CA MET A 196 -4.13 47.59 28.98
C MET A 196 -5.33 47.18 28.12
N GLN A 197 -5.62 45.88 28.02
CA GLN A 197 -6.77 45.37 27.29
C GLN A 197 -8.10 45.90 27.86
N SER A 198 -8.28 45.85 29.18
CA SER A 198 -9.46 46.39 29.86
C SER A 198 -9.61 47.90 29.62
N ARG A 199 -8.51 48.67 29.63
CA ARG A 199 -8.53 50.10 29.31
C ARG A 199 -8.92 50.36 27.86
N GLU A 200 -8.47 49.54 26.92
CA GLU A 200 -8.87 49.67 25.52
C GLU A 200 -10.34 49.35 25.30
N GLU A 201 -10.85 48.28 25.90
CA GLU A 201 -12.26 47.89 25.83
C GLU A 201 -13.16 48.97 26.45
N ALA A 202 -12.77 49.52 27.61
CA ALA A 202 -13.48 50.62 28.24
C ALA A 202 -13.50 51.87 27.34
N LYS A 203 -12.39 52.20 26.66
CA LYS A 203 -12.34 53.31 25.70
C LYS A 203 -13.26 53.06 24.51
N ARG A 204 -13.29 51.84 23.96
CA ARG A 204 -14.18 51.47 22.83
C ARG A 204 -15.65 51.55 23.25
N ALA A 205 -16.02 51.02 24.42
CA ALA A 205 -17.37 51.10 24.96
C ALA A 205 -17.84 52.55 25.19
N ILE A 206 -16.97 53.42 25.71
CA ILE A 206 -17.27 54.86 25.86
C ILE A 206 -17.50 55.54 24.50
N GLN A 207 -16.71 55.20 23.48
CA GLN A 207 -16.88 55.73 22.13
C GLN A 207 -18.20 55.27 21.50
N GLU A 208 -18.58 54.00 21.67
CA GLU A 208 -19.86 53.47 21.19
C GLU A 208 -21.05 54.13 21.89
N LEU A 209 -21.01 54.29 23.22
CA LEU A 209 -22.04 55.00 23.96
C LEU A 209 -22.21 56.45 23.49
N LYS A 210 -21.12 57.15 23.18
CA LYS A 210 -21.18 58.50 22.61
C LYS A 210 -21.85 58.52 21.23
N ARG A 211 -21.54 57.54 20.36
CA ARG A 211 -22.17 57.41 19.04
C ARG A 211 -23.66 57.12 19.14
N LEU A 212 -24.07 56.26 20.06
CA LEU A 212 -25.49 55.94 20.30
C LEU A 212 -26.26 57.17 20.79
N LYS A 213 -25.71 57.91 21.77
CA LYS A 213 -26.32 59.16 22.26
C LYS A 213 -26.44 60.26 21.20
N GLN A 214 -25.58 60.26 20.18
CA GLN A 214 -25.67 61.19 19.06
C GLN A 214 -26.73 60.79 18.03
N ARG A 215 -27.16 59.51 17.99
CA ARG A 215 -28.23 59.03 17.09
C ARG A 215 -29.64 59.19 17.69
N GLU A 216 -29.76 59.32 19.00
CA GLU A 216 -31.05 59.52 19.70
C GLU A 216 -31.44 61.01 19.84
N LYS A 217 -30.61 61.94 19.37
CA LYS A 217 -30.90 63.38 19.27
C LYS A 217 -31.19 63.77 17.83
#